data_AF-A0A7T9CEP4-F1
#
_entry.id   AF-A0A7T9CEP4-F1
#
_cell.length_a   1.000
_cell.length_b   1.000
_cell.length_c   1.000
_cell.angle_alpha   90.00
_cell.angle_beta   90.00
_cell.angle_gamma   90.00
#
_symmetry.space_group_name_H-M   'P 1'
#
loop_
_entity.id
_entity.type
_entity.pdbx_description
1 polymer ?
#
loop_
_entity_poly.entity_id
_entity_poly.type
_entity_poly.pdbx_seq_one_letter_code
_entity_poly.pdbx_strand_id
1 'polypeptide(L)'
;MKDAGCDIRVCDIMVRKYLPAMRAEMVLRLVQREGISQSDAAKRLGVSRAAISQYLSGKRGESRIELSGELSTLIDKWAHSVAGLDAGITVCDICRLTLKRD
;
A
#
# COMPACT_ATOMS: atom_id res chain seq x y z
N MET A 1 -24.03 10.01 11.41
CA MET A 1 -22.67 10.28 10.90
C MET A 1 -22.84 11.01 9.58
N LYS A 2 -22.49 12.29 9.53
CA LYS A 2 -22.65 13.13 8.33
C LYS A 2 -21.63 12.68 7.29
N ASP A 3 -22.08 12.44 6.06
CA ASP A 3 -21.23 12.30 4.88
C ASP A 3 -20.28 13.51 4.83
N ALA A 4 -19.03 13.29 5.25
CA ALA A 4 -17.96 14.22 4.94
C ALA A 4 -17.79 14.12 3.43
N GLY A 5 -18.35 15.10 2.72
CA GLY A 5 -18.48 15.11 1.26
C GLY A 5 -17.22 14.63 0.56
N CYS A 6 -17.29 13.44 -0.01
CA CYS A 6 -16.31 12.97 -0.98
C CYS A 6 -16.52 13.79 -2.25
N ASP A 7 -15.79 14.90 -2.39
CA ASP A 7 -15.71 15.64 -3.65
C ASP A 7 -14.38 15.34 -4.37
N ILE A 8 -14.29 15.72 -5.65
CA ILE A 8 -13.12 15.45 -6.49
C ILE A 8 -11.83 16.05 -5.92
N ARG A 9 -11.90 17.15 -5.16
CA ARG A 9 -10.72 17.79 -4.55
C ARG A 9 -10.21 16.99 -3.37
N VAL A 10 -11.11 16.41 -2.57
CA VAL A 10 -10.75 15.46 -1.51
C VAL A 10 -10.09 14.23 -2.12
N CYS A 11 -10.64 13.67 -3.21
CA CYS A 11 -10.02 12.55 -3.93
C CYS A 11 -8.62 12.92 -4.47
N ASP A 12 -8.45 14.10 -5.05
CA ASP A 12 -7.16 14.56 -5.56
C ASP A 12 -6.09 14.68 -4.45
N ILE A 13 -6.46 15.24 -3.30
CA ILE A 13 -5.59 15.31 -2.12
C ILE A 13 -5.24 13.89 -1.65
N MET A 14 -6.22 12.99 -1.60
CA MET A 14 -6.00 11.59 -1.21
C MET A 14 -4.99 10.90 -2.15
N VAL A 15 -5.15 11.03 -3.47
CA VAL A 15 -4.28 10.37 -4.45
C VAL A 15 -2.89 11.01 -4.52
N ARG A 16 -2.77 12.33 -4.36
CA ARG A 16 -1.49 13.05 -4.50
C ARG A 16 -0.66 13.07 -3.22
N LYS A 17 -1.30 13.10 -2.06
CA LYS A 17 -0.63 13.24 -0.76
C LYS A 17 -0.67 11.95 0.04
N TYR A 18 -1.86 11.41 0.31
CA TYR A 18 -2.03 10.33 1.28
C TYR A 18 -1.63 8.96 0.72
N LEU A 19 -2.16 8.60 -0.44
CA LEU A 19 -1.92 7.30 -1.06
C LEU A 19 -0.42 7.00 -1.29
N PRO A 20 0.42 7.95 -1.79
CA PRO A 20 1.84 7.70 -1.98
C PRO A 20 2.59 7.42 -0.69
N ALA A 21 2.29 8.14 0.40
CA ALA A 21 2.97 7.92 1.67
C ALA A 21 2.45 6.66 2.39
N MET A 22 1.14 6.41 2.36
CA MET A 22 0.56 5.17 2.88
C MET A 22 1.16 3.95 2.18
N ARG A 23 1.35 4.02 0.86
CA ARG A 23 1.98 2.96 0.08
C ARG A 23 3.45 2.76 0.47
N ALA A 24 4.20 3.83 0.70
CA ALA A 24 5.58 3.75 1.15
C ALA A 24 5.69 3.11 2.55
N GLU A 25 4.84 3.55 3.49
CA GLU A 25 4.78 2.98 4.83
C GLU A 25 4.36 1.50 4.80
N MET A 26 3.36 1.13 4.00
CA MET A 26 2.97 -0.27 3.84
C MET A 26 4.14 -1.13 3.33
N VAL A 27 4.89 -0.65 2.34
CA VAL A 27 6.07 -1.37 1.82
C VAL A 27 7.17 -1.48 2.88
N LEU A 28 7.38 -0.43 3.67
CA LEU A 28 8.33 -0.43 4.78
C LEU A 28 7.98 -1.53 5.79
N ARG A 29 6.71 -1.59 6.23
CA ARG A 29 6.24 -2.60 7.19
C ARG A 29 6.31 -4.01 6.62
N LEU A 30 5.88 -4.19 5.37
CA LEU A 30 5.93 -5.46 4.67
C LEU A 30 7.35 -6.04 4.62
N VAL A 31 8.36 -5.21 4.36
CA VAL A 31 9.76 -5.68 4.25
C VAL A 31 10.45 -5.76 5.61
N GLN A 32 10.29 -4.75 6.46
CA GLN A 32 11.05 -4.63 7.71
C GLN A 32 10.40 -5.33 8.91
N ARG A 33 9.07 -5.39 8.97
CA ARG A 33 8.33 -6.01 10.08
C ARG A 33 7.91 -7.43 9.73
N GLU A 34 7.30 -7.62 8.57
CA GLU A 34 6.82 -8.95 8.13
C GLU A 34 7.92 -9.82 7.48
N GLY A 35 9.13 -9.27 7.29
CA GLY A 35 10.29 -10.01 6.78
C GLY A 35 10.20 -10.41 5.30
N ILE A 36 9.29 -9.82 4.53
CA ILE A 36 9.13 -10.16 3.10
C ILE A 36 10.30 -9.59 2.30
N SER A 37 10.91 -10.41 1.44
CA SER A 37 12.00 -9.96 0.58
C SER A 37 11.54 -8.85 -0.39
N GLN A 38 12.43 -7.92 -0.76
CA GLN A 38 12.07 -6.87 -1.73
C GLN A 38 11.58 -7.45 -3.07
N SER A 39 12.12 -8.60 -3.49
CA SER A 39 11.72 -9.30 -4.71
C SER A 39 10.30 -9.86 -4.59
N ASP A 40 9.94 -10.45 -3.45
CA ASP A 40 8.60 -11.01 -3.26
C ASP A 40 7.56 -9.93 -3.00
N ALA A 41 7.92 -8.85 -2.28
CA ALA A 41 7.10 -7.66 -2.17
C ALA A 41 6.79 -7.07 -3.55
N ALA A 42 7.80 -6.95 -4.43
CA ALA A 42 7.62 -6.48 -5.80
C ALA A 42 6.64 -7.36 -6.60
N LYS A 43 6.79 -8.69 -6.53
CA LYS A 43 5.87 -9.65 -7.18
C LYS A 43 4.44 -9.49 -6.66
N ARG A 44 4.26 -9.47 -5.34
CA ARG A 44 2.94 -9.39 -4.68
C ARG A 44 2.20 -8.08 -5.00
N LEU A 45 2.95 -6.99 -5.15
CA LEU A 45 2.42 -5.65 -5.45
C LEU A 45 2.36 -5.32 -6.95
N GLY A 46 2.85 -6.21 -7.83
CA GLY A 46 2.89 -5.98 -9.27
C GLY A 46 3.75 -4.78 -9.69
N VAL A 47 4.86 -4.53 -8.99
CA VAL A 47 5.80 -3.42 -9.28
C VAL A 47 7.23 -3.93 -9.45
N SER A 48 8.15 -3.05 -9.88
CA SER A 48 9.57 -3.42 -9.96
C SER A 48 10.24 -3.47 -8.59
N ARG A 49 11.26 -4.32 -8.44
CA ARG A 49 12.13 -4.31 -7.24
C ARG A 49 12.76 -2.93 -7.01
N ALA A 50 13.09 -2.20 -8.09
CA ALA A 50 13.59 -0.84 -8.01
C ALA A 50 12.57 0.12 -7.35
N ALA A 51 11.27 -0.04 -7.64
CA ALA A 51 10.23 0.74 -6.97
C ALA A 51 10.18 0.45 -5.46
N ILE A 52 10.32 -0.81 -5.06
CA ILE A 52 10.42 -1.21 -3.64
C ILE A 52 11.64 -0.57 -2.97
N SER A 53 12.81 -0.66 -3.59
CA SER A 53 14.04 -0.01 -3.09
C SER A 53 13.88 1.50 -2.95
N GLN A 54 13.16 2.15 -3.86
CA GLN A 54 12.87 3.59 -3.78
C GLN A 54 11.94 3.94 -2.62
N TYR A 55 10.96 3.10 -2.28
CA TYR A 55 10.16 3.28 -1.06
C TYR A 55 11.02 3.13 0.21
N LEU A 56 11.86 2.09 0.26
CA LEU A 56 12.70 1.82 1.44
C LEU A 56 13.80 2.87 1.67
N SER A 57 14.29 3.49 0.60
CA SER A 57 15.30 4.57 0.70
C SER A 57 14.69 5.94 0.98
N GLY A 58 13.38 6.04 1.20
CA GLY A 58 12.68 7.30 1.41
C GLY A 58 12.51 8.15 0.13
N LYS A 59 13.14 7.78 -1.00
CA LYS A 59 13.05 8.51 -2.27
C LYS A 59 11.62 8.58 -2.83
N ARG A 60 10.72 7.70 -2.38
CA ARG A 60 9.27 7.76 -2.64
C ARG A 60 8.51 7.69 -1.32
N GLY A 61 7.65 8.68 -1.06
CA GLY A 61 6.81 8.72 0.14
C GLY A 61 7.36 9.54 1.30
N GLU A 62 8.43 10.32 1.11
CA GLU A 62 8.99 11.25 2.12
C GLU A 62 8.06 12.39 2.54
N SER A 63 6.81 12.41 2.05
CA SER A 63 5.75 13.15 2.72
C SER A 63 5.53 12.51 4.09
N ARG A 64 6.13 13.08 5.14
CA ARG A 64 5.89 12.77 6.56
C ARG A 64 4.43 13.08 6.88
N ILE A 65 3.54 12.16 6.54
CA ILE A 65 2.15 12.24 7.00
C ILE A 65 2.16 11.73 8.43
N GLU A 66 1.58 12.51 9.33
CA GLU A 66 1.26 12.00 10.65
C GLU A 66 0.24 10.88 10.50
N LEU A 67 0.67 9.66 10.83
CA LEU A 67 -0.18 8.49 10.83
C LEU A 67 -0.97 8.51 12.14
N SER A 68 -2.27 8.81 12.06
CA SER A 68 -3.15 8.56 13.19
C SER A 68 -3.14 7.08 13.56
N GLY A 69 -3.48 6.74 14.81
CA GLY A 69 -3.53 5.35 15.27
C GLY A 69 -4.41 4.46 14.37
N GLU A 70 -5.59 4.96 14.01
CA GLU A 70 -6.53 4.28 13.10
C GLU A 70 -5.92 4.05 11.71
N LEU A 71 -5.29 5.08 11.13
CA LEU A 71 -4.66 4.97 9.81
C LEU A 71 -3.47 3.99 9.87
N SER A 72 -2.69 4.01 10.94
CA SER A 72 -1.61 3.06 11.16
C SER A 72 -2.13 1.63 11.22
N THR A 73 -3.21 1.37 11.95
CA THR A 73 -3.84 0.03 12.01
C THR A 73 -4.34 -0.43 10.64
N LEU A 74 -4.90 0.47 9.82
CA LEU A 74 -5.30 0.15 8.45
C LEU A 74 -4.10 -0.21 7.57
N ILE A 75 -2.97 0.49 7.72
CA ILE A 75 -1.74 0.18 6.99
C ILE A 75 -1.16 -1.18 7.43
N ASP A 76 -1.24 -1.53 8.72
CA ASP A 76 -0.84 -2.86 9.21
C ASP A 76 -1.68 -3.96 8.55
N LYS A 77 -3.01 -3.82 8.55
CA LYS A 77 -3.91 -4.77 7.88
C LYS A 77 -3.59 -4.90 6.39
N TRP A 78 -3.28 -3.78 5.74
CA TRP A 78 -2.88 -3.79 4.34
C TRP A 78 -1.57 -4.58 4.13
N ALA A 79 -0.56 -4.34 4.96
CA ALA A 79 0.71 -5.08 4.91
C ALA A 79 0.50 -6.58 5.15
N HIS A 80 -0.28 -6.97 6.17
CA HIS A 80 -0.60 -8.38 6.46
C HIS A 80 -1.32 -9.06 5.30
N SER A 81 -2.30 -8.38 4.71
CA SER A 81 -3.02 -8.89 3.54
C SER A 81 -2.07 -9.13 2.36
N VAL A 82 -1.14 -8.21 2.10
CA VAL A 82 -0.12 -8.39 1.04
C VAL A 82 0.87 -9.50 1.40
N ALA A 83 1.26 -9.62 2.67
CA ALA A 83 2.11 -10.70 3.17
C ALA A 83 1.44 -12.09 3.04
N GLY A 84 0.12 -12.14 2.92
CA GLY A 84 -0.67 -13.37 2.90
C GLY A 84 -0.96 -13.92 4.29
N LEU A 85 -0.88 -13.08 5.32
CA LEU A 85 -1.22 -13.42 6.70
C LEU A 85 -2.74 -13.31 6.96
N ASP A 86 -3.43 -12.45 6.22
CA ASP A 86 -4.90 -12.33 6.25
C ASP A 86 -5.53 -12.79 4.92
N ALA A 87 -6.43 -13.77 5.00
CA ALA A 87 -7.09 -14.44 3.86
C ALA A 87 -8.33 -13.70 3.32
N GLY A 88 -8.29 -12.36 3.28
CA GLY A 88 -9.36 -11.56 2.64
C GLY A 88 -9.23 -11.56 1.11
N ILE A 89 -10.35 -11.40 0.38
CA ILE A 89 -10.31 -11.13 -1.07
C ILE A 89 -9.61 -9.78 -1.26
N THR A 90 -8.42 -9.81 -1.85
CA THR A 90 -7.67 -8.60 -2.18
C THR A 90 -8.06 -8.12 -3.58
N VAL A 91 -7.90 -6.82 -3.84
CA VAL A 91 -7.96 -6.29 -5.22
C VAL A 91 -7.00 -7.06 -6.14
N CYS A 92 -5.89 -7.58 -5.61
CA CYS A 92 -4.96 -8.43 -6.36
C CYS A 92 -5.58 -9.78 -6.79
N ASP A 93 -6.51 -10.36 -6.02
CA ASP A 93 -7.20 -11.60 -6.40
C ASP A 93 -8.16 -11.37 -7.56
N ILE A 94 -8.88 -10.25 -7.54
CA ILE A 94 -9.72 -9.82 -8.65
C ILE A 94 -8.86 -9.56 -9.89
N CYS A 95 -7.76 -8.80 -9.74
CA CYS A 95 -6.84 -8.50 -10.84
C CYS A 95 -6.20 -9.76 -11.45
N ARG A 96 -5.81 -10.75 -10.63
CA ARG A 96 -5.24 -12.04 -11.11
C ARG A 96 -6.24 -12.86 -11.91
N LEU A 97 -7.53 -12.80 -11.54
CA LEU A 97 -8.59 -13.47 -12.30
C LEU A 97 -8.88 -12.76 -13.62
N THR A 98 -8.83 -11.42 -13.66
CA THR A 98 -9.13 -10.64 -14.86
C THR A 98 -7.98 -10.49 -15.85
N LEU A 99 -6.72 -10.65 -15.40
CA LEU A 99 -5.52 -10.46 -16.24
C LEU A 99 -4.90 -11.77 -16.76
N LYS A 100 -5.55 -12.91 -16.57
CA LYS A 100 -5.20 -14.12 -17.34
C LYS A 100 -5.43 -13.82 -18.83
N ARG A 101 -4.35 -13.49 -19.53
CA ARG A 101 -4.31 -13.49 -20.99
C ARG A 101 -4.11 -14.93 -21.43
N ASP A 102 -5.06 -15.43 -22.23
CA ASP A 102 -4.85 -16.61 -23.08
C ASP A 102 -3.69 -16.37 -24.06
#